data_AF-A0A831REU4-F1
#
_entry.id   AF-A0A831REU4-F1
#
_cell.length_a   1.000
_cell.length_b   1.000
_cell.length_c   1.000
_cell.angle_alpha   90.00
_cell.angle_beta   90.00
_cell.angle_gamma   90.00
#
_symmetry.space_group_name_H-M   'P 1'
#
loop_
_entity.id
_entity.type
_entity.pdbx_description
1 polymer ?
#
loop_
_entity_poly.entity_id
_entity_poly.type
_entity_poly.pdbx_seq_one_letter_code
_entity_poly.pdbx_strand_id
1 'polypeptide(L)' 'MTGGKFFIILGIILLVMGLILTYAPGLFSWFGRLPGDIRIQDEHKFIFIPITSMIIVSLILTLIINLILRR' A
#
# COMPACT_ATOMS: atom_id res chain seq x y z
N MET A 1 -2.56 7.35 23.73
CA MET A 1 -3.80 7.09 22.96
C MET A 1 -4.73 6.27 23.85
N THR A 2 -5.93 6.74 24.17
CA THR A 2 -6.91 5.96 24.95
C THR A 2 -7.36 4.74 24.15
N GLY A 3 -7.43 3.55 24.76
CA GLY A 3 -7.68 2.29 24.07
C GLY A 3 -8.92 2.29 23.16
N GLY A 4 -9.99 3.03 23.52
CA GLY A 4 -11.17 3.18 22.68
C GLY A 4 -10.91 3.84 21.31
N LYS A 5 -9.99 4.82 21.24
CA LYS A 5 -9.63 5.47 19.96
C LYS A 5 -8.90 4.51 19.03
N PHE A 6 -8.13 3.57 19.57
CA PHE A 6 -7.45 2.55 18.79
C PHE A 6 -8.44 1.63 18.06
N PHE A 7 -9.47 1.16 18.76
CA PHE A 7 -10.51 0.32 18.15
C PHE A 7 -11.30 1.05 17.04
N ILE A 8 -11.59 2.33 17.22
CA ILE A 8 -12.25 3.15 16.19
C ILE A 8 -11.37 3.26 14.94
N ILE A 9 -10.08 3.56 15.10
CA ILE A 9 -9.14 3.66 13.97
C ILE A 9 -9.02 2.31 13.25
N LEU A 10 -8.88 1.22 14.01
CA LEU A 10 -8.79 -0.13 13.45
C LEU A 10 -10.03 -0.50 12.64
N GLY A 11 -11.23 -0.20 13.17
CA GLY A 11 -12.49 -0.45 12.47
C GLY A 11 -12.60 0.30 11.14
N ILE A 12 -12.18 1.57 11.12
CA ILE A 12 -12.15 2.38 9.89
C ILE A 12 -11.18 1.77 8.87
N ILE A 13 -9.99 1.35 9.29
CA ILE A 13 -8.99 0.71 8.40
C ILE A 13 -9.58 -0.56 7.78
N LEU A 14 -10.21 -1.42 8.59
CA LEU A 14 -10.82 -2.66 8.11
C LEU A 14 -11.98 -2.39 7.13
N LEU A 15 -12.82 -1.39 7.40
CA LEU A 15 -13.90 -0.99 6.49
C LEU A 15 -13.35 -0.52 5.14
N VAL A 16 -12.34 0.34 5.15
CA VAL A 16 -11.71 0.84 3.93
C VAL A 16 -11.06 -0.31 3.15
N MET A 17 -10.35 -1.23 3.82
CA MET A 17 -9.79 -2.41 3.17
C MET A 17 -10.89 -3.29 2.53
N GLY A 18 -11.99 -3.52 3.24
CA GLY A 18 -13.13 -4.29 2.71
C GLY A 18 -13.68 -3.67 1.42
N LEU A 19 -13.91 -2.36 1.41
CA LEU A 19 -14.37 -1.63 0.22
C LEU A 19 -13.37 -1.74 -0.95
N ILE A 20 -12.08 -1.60 -0.69
CA ILE A 20 -11.04 -1.73 -1.72
C ILE A 20 -11.06 -3.13 -2.32
N LEU A 21 -11.13 -4.17 -1.50
CA LEU A 21 -11.14 -5.56 -1.98
C LEU A 21 -12.41 -5.90 -2.77
N THR A 22 -13.56 -5.35 -2.40
CA THR A 22 -14.83 -5.59 -3.10
C THR A 22 -14.95 -4.82 -4.41
N TYR A 23 -14.62 -3.52 -4.42
CA TYR A 23 -14.88 -2.65 -5.57
C TYR A 23 -13.65 -2.40 -6.45
N ALA A 24 -12.45 -2.71 -5.96
CA ALA A 24 -11.21 -2.56 -6.70
C ALA A 24 -10.28 -3.78 -6.53
N PRO A 25 -10.71 -4.99 -6.94
CA PRO A 25 -9.92 -6.21 -6.79
C PRO A 25 -8.56 -6.13 -7.52
N GLY A 26 -8.45 -5.28 -8.55
CA GLY A 26 -7.22 -5.02 -9.27
C GLY A 26 -6.34 -3.90 -8.70
N LEU A 27 -6.74 -3.23 -7.61
CA LEU A 27 -6.06 -2.02 -7.12
C LEU A 27 -4.60 -2.28 -6.70
N PHE A 28 -4.25 -3.50 -6.34
CA PHE A 28 -2.86 -3.88 -6.00
C PHE A 28 -2.19 -4.72 -7.10
N SER A 29 -2.87 -4.98 -8.21
CA SER A 29 -2.33 -5.84 -9.29
C SER A 29 -1.11 -5.22 -10.00
N TRP A 30 -0.99 -3.90 -9.98
CA TRP A 30 0.16 -3.16 -10.54
C TRP A 30 1.36 -3.16 -9.59
N PHE A 31 1.13 -3.37 -8.30
CA PHE A 31 2.17 -3.31 -7.27
C PHE A 31 3.12 -4.49 -7.43
N GLY A 32 4.39 -4.19 -7.69
CA GLY A 32 5.41 -5.20 -8.00
C GLY A 32 5.49 -5.63 -9.47
N ARG A 33 4.69 -5.02 -10.36
CA ARG A 33 4.72 -5.30 -11.81
C ARG A 33 5.23 -4.11 -12.63
N LEU A 34 5.76 -3.09 -11.97
CA LEU A 34 6.26 -1.89 -12.64
C LEU A 34 7.65 -2.16 -13.23
N PRO A 35 8.01 -1.50 -14.34
CA PRO A 35 9.37 -1.59 -14.87
C PRO A 35 10.37 -1.14 -13.80
N GLY A 36 11.36 -1.99 -13.51
CA GLY A 36 12.34 -1.80 -12.42
C GLY A 36 12.02 -2.54 -11.12
N ASP A 37 10.83 -3.13 -10.97
CA ASP A 37 10.59 -4.11 -9.91
C ASP A 37 11.29 -5.43 -10.28
N ILE A 38 12.14 -5.93 -9.39
CA ILE A 38 12.91 -7.15 -9.62
C ILE A 38 12.12 -8.33 -9.04
N ARG A 39 11.77 -9.27 -9.91
CA ARG A 39 11.12 -10.53 -9.55
C ARG A 39 12.02 -11.67 -10.02
N ILE A 40 12.70 -12.29 -9.07
CA ILE A 40 13.52 -13.48 -9.34
C ILE A 40 12.72 -14.65 -8.78
N GLN A 41 12.13 -15.43 -9.68
CA GLN A 41 11.42 -16.65 -9.33
C GLN A 41 12.29 -17.84 -9.75
N ASP A 42 12.70 -18.59 -8.76
CA ASP A 42 13.46 -19.82 -8.86
C ASP A 42 12.59 -20.97 -8.31
N GLU A 43 12.89 -22.23 -8.62
CA GLU A 43 12.02 -23.36 -8.24
C GLU A 43 11.85 -23.51 -6.72
N HIS A 44 12.82 -23.04 -5.94
CA HIS A 44 12.84 -23.13 -4.48
C HIS A 44 12.86 -21.76 -3.79
N LYS A 45 12.95 -20.65 -4.54
CA LYS A 45 13.15 -19.31 -3.99
C LYS A 45 12.40 -18.26 -4.79
N PHE A 46 11.70 -17.38 -4.07
CA PHE A 46 11.06 -16.21 -4.66
C PHE A 46 11.62 -14.96 -4.00
N ILE A 47 12.37 -14.15 -4.76
CA ILE A 47 12.91 -12.87 -4.32
C ILE A 47 12.18 -11.76 -5.06
N PHE A 48 11.51 -10.91 -4.29
CA PHE A 48 10.76 -9.77 -4.78
C PHE A 48 11.34 -8.48 -4.23
N ILE A 49 11.81 -7.60 -5.11
CA ILE A 49 12.38 -6.29 -4.77
C ILE A 49 11.57 -5.21 -5.50
N PRO A 50 10.53 -4.64 -4.87
CA PRO A 50 9.66 -3.62 -5.46
C PRO A 50 10.29 -2.23 -5.44
N ILE A 51 11.41 -2.01 -6.13
CA ILE A 51 12.12 -0.73 -6.09
C ILE A 51 11.23 0.40 -6.62
N THR A 52 10.72 0.24 -7.85
CA THR A 52 9.92 1.28 -8.52
C THR A 52 8.59 1.47 -7.81
N SER A 53 7.93 0.36 -7.45
CA SER A 53 6.67 0.39 -6.71
C SER A 53 6.81 1.14 -5.37
N MET A 54 7.88 0.88 -4.60
CA MET A 54 8.11 1.56 -3.32
C MET A 54 8.40 3.06 -3.48
N ILE A 55 9.15 3.44 -4.52
CA ILE A 55 9.42 4.85 -4.82
C ILE A 55 8.12 5.60 -5.11
N ILE A 56 7.25 5.02 -5.96
CA ILE A 56 5.96 5.64 -6.31
C ILE A 56 5.06 5.76 -5.08
N VAL A 57 4.94 4.69 -4.27
CA VAL A 57 4.15 4.74 -3.04
C VAL A 57 4.68 5.80 -2.09
N SER A 58 6.00 5.88 -1.88
CA SER A 58 6.63 6.89 -1.03
C SER A 58 6.34 8.31 -1.52
N LEU A 59 6.44 8.55 -2.83
CA LEU A 59 6.18 9.86 -3.43
C LEU A 59 4.72 10.29 -3.25
N ILE A 60 3.78 9.38 -3.54
CA ILE A 60 2.35 9.63 -3.37
C ILE A 60 2.03 9.91 -1.90
N LEU A 61 2.53 9.08 -0.99
CA LEU A 61 2.29 9.26 0.44
C LEU A 61 2.84 10.60 0.92
N THR A 62 4.05 10.95 0.49
CA THR A 62 4.69 12.23 0.79
C THR A 62 3.86 13.40 0.26
N LEU A 63 3.38 13.34 -0.98
CA LEU A 63 2.51 14.37 -1.57
C LEU A 63 1.20 14.54 -0.80
N ILE A 64 0.54 13.44 -0.46
CA ILE A 64 -0.73 13.45 0.29
C ILE A 64 -0.53 14.04 1.68
N ILE A 65 0.48 13.55 2.41
CA ILE A 65 0.83 14.05 3.74
C ILE A 65 1.13 15.54 3.66
N ASN A 66 1.96 15.96 2.72
CA ASN A 66 2.34 17.36 2.55
C ASN A 66 1.12 18.23 2.19
N LEU A 67 0.22 17.76 1.34
CA LEU A 67 -0.99 18.51 0.97
C LEU A 67 -2.01 18.63 2.12
N ILE A 68 -2.14 17.59 2.97
CA ILE A 68 -3.11 17.56 4.07
C ILE A 68 -2.56 18.24 5.33
N LEU A 69 -1.29 17.98 5.67
CA LEU A 69 -0.65 18.48 6.89
C LEU A 69 0.08 19.81 6.73
N ARG A 70 0.40 20.23 5.49
CA ARG A 70 1.12 21.49 5.22
C ARG A 70 0.22 22.59 4.65
N ARG A 71 -1.08 22.50 4.94
CA ARG A 71 -1.90 23.72 5.09
C ARG A 71 -1.38 24.56 6.25
#